data_AF-A0A1H6I109-F1
#
_entry.id   AF-A0A1H6I109-F1
#
_cell.length_a   1.000
_cell.length_b   1.000
_cell.length_c   1.000
_cell.angle_alpha   90.00
_cell.angle_beta   90.00
_cell.angle_gamma   90.00
#
_symmetry.space_group_name_H-M   'P 1'
#
loop_
_entity.id
_entity.type
_entity.pdbx_description
1 polymer ?
#
loop_
_entity_poly.entity_id
_entity_poly.type
_entity_poly.pdbx_seq_one_letter_code
_entity_poly.pdbx_strand_id
1 'polypeptide(L)'
;MPELVVLVLLALLVVQIPIAAIVYLDARRLGLENPEIYWLGILIPTGGLIVIPVYLSRRRELPRESSTEGEDEEAEGEEEAGEAEDGEAEDDGFT
;
A
#
# COMPACT_ATOMS: atom_id res chain seq x y z
N MET A 1 5.31 22.20 -13.14
CA MET A 1 5.01 22.48 -11.71
C MET A 1 5.59 21.40 -10.78
N PRO A 2 5.43 20.08 -11.02
CA PRO A 2 6.03 19.07 -10.14
C PRO A 2 7.57 19.11 -10.15
N GLU A 3 8.21 19.48 -11.27
CA GLU A 3 9.66 19.68 -11.34
C GLU A 3 10.16 20.72 -10.35
N LEU A 4 9.41 21.82 -10.16
CA LEU A 4 9.74 22.86 -9.17
C LEU A 4 9.65 22.33 -7.74
N VAL A 5 8.64 21.52 -7.43
CA VAL A 5 8.49 20.88 -6.11
C VAL A 5 9.66 19.95 -5.83
N VAL A 6 10.02 19.10 -6.80
CA VAL A 6 11.17 18.20 -6.68
C VAL A 6 12.47 18.97 -6.52
N LEU A 7 12.67 20.05 -7.28
CA LEU A 7 13.86 20.88 -7.20
C LEU A 7 13.98 21.59 -5.84
N VAL A 8 12.88 22.11 -5.30
CA VAL A 8 12.85 22.73 -3.97
C VAL A 8 13.16 21.69 -2.88
N LEU A 9 12.54 20.51 -2.94
CA LEU A 9 12.81 19.42 -1.99
C LEU A 9 14.27 18.97 -2.05
N LEU A 10 14.84 18.86 -3.24
CA LEU A 10 16.26 18.51 -3.44
C LEU A 10 17.18 19.61 -2.89
N ALA A 11 16.88 20.88 -3.16
CA ALA A 11 17.65 22.00 -2.64
C ALA A 11 17.61 22.03 -1.10
N LEU A 12 16.43 21.79 -0.51
CA LEU A 12 16.26 21.69 0.93
C LEU A 12 17.13 20.56 1.51
N LEU A 13 17.11 19.39 0.88
CA LEU A 13 17.94 18.24 1.30
C LEU A 13 19.44 18.58 1.27
N VAL A 14 19.90 19.20 0.18
CA VAL A 14 21.31 19.60 0.03
C VAL A 14 21.72 20.61 1.09
N VAL A 15 20.87 21.59 1.42
CA VAL A 15 21.13 22.59 2.47
C VAL A 15 21.13 21.97 3.87
N GLN A 16 20.39 20.88 4.09
CA GLN A 16 20.35 20.25 5.40
C GLN A 16 21.60 19.47 5.78
N ILE A 17 22.32 18.90 4.81
CA ILE A 17 23.59 18.20 5.08
C ILE A 17 24.63 19.12 5.76
N PRO A 18 24.95 20.33 5.27
CA PRO A 18 25.88 21.21 5.94
C PRO A 18 25.34 21.73 7.28
N ILE A 19 24.04 21.94 7.43
CA ILE A 19 23.44 22.32 8.73
C ILE A 19 23.66 21.19 9.75
N ALA A 20 23.33 19.95 9.38
CA ALA A 20 23.57 18.78 10.22
C ALA A 20 25.05 18.64 10.59
N ALA A 21 25.96 18.93 9.64
CA ALA A 21 27.40 18.89 9.88
C ALA A 21 27.85 19.91 10.91
N ILE A 22 27.39 21.15 10.80
CA ILE A 22 27.72 22.22 11.73
C ILE A 22 27.25 21.84 13.14
N VAL A 23 26.00 21.39 13.28
CA VAL A 23 25.44 20.99 14.58
C VAL A 23 26.18 19.79 15.17
N TYR A 24 26.50 18.78 14.36
CA TYR A 24 27.28 17.62 14.78
C TYR A 24 28.67 18.02 15.28
N LEU A 25 29.37 18.88 14.53
CA LEU A 25 30.71 19.34 14.92
C LEU A 25 30.67 20.18 16.20
N ASP A 26 29.64 21.00 16.38
CA ASP A 26 29.43 21.77 17.60
C ASP A 26 29.13 20.86 18.81
N ALA A 27 28.21 19.90 18.67
CA ALA A 27 27.91 18.88 19.67
C ALA A 27 29.17 18.07 20.07
N ARG A 28 30.00 17.71 19.09
CA ARG A 28 31.26 17.01 19.31
C ARG A 28 32.28 17.89 20.03
N ARG A 29 32.34 19.19 19.72
CA ARG A 29 33.20 20.16 20.43
C ARG A 29 32.78 20.36 21.88
N LEU A 30 31.49 20.30 22.17
CA LEU A 30 30.94 20.41 23.52
C LEU A 30 31.07 19.11 24.34
N GLY A 31 31.50 18.01 23.73
CA GLY A 31 31.64 16.72 24.40
C GLY A 31 30.30 16.08 24.78
N LEU A 32 29.26 16.33 24.00
CA LEU A 32 27.96 15.71 24.23
C LEU A 32 28.05 14.18 24.05
N GLU A 33 27.21 13.47 24.80
CA GLU A 33 27.29 12.02 24.94
C GLU A 33 26.98 11.26 23.63
N ASN A 34 26.11 11.82 22.78
CA ASN A 34 25.71 11.23 21.50
C ASN A 34 25.53 12.33 20.42
N PRO A 35 26.61 12.86 19.84
CA PRO A 35 26.52 13.91 18.81
C PRO A 35 25.80 13.43 17.54
N GLU A 36 25.79 12.12 17.26
CA GLU A 36 25.11 11.51 16.12
C GLU A 36 23.60 11.72 16.14
N ILE A 37 22.99 11.84 17.34
CA ILE A 37 21.55 12.08 17.48
C ILE A 37 21.15 13.40 16.83
N TYR A 38 22.00 14.43 16.90
CA TYR A 38 21.71 15.72 16.28
C TYR A 38 21.80 15.67 14.74
N TRP A 39 22.77 14.91 14.22
CA TRP A 39 22.89 14.66 12.78
C TRP A 39 21.66 13.91 12.25
N LEU A 40 21.30 12.80 12.92
CA LEU A 40 20.14 11.97 12.57
C LEU A 40 18.82 12.71 12.77
N GLY A 41 18.71 13.49 13.85
CA GLY A 41 17.53 14.30 14.18
C GLY A 41 17.24 15.40 13.16
N ILE A 42 18.24 15.82 12.38
CA ILE A 42 18.04 16.75 11.26
C ILE A 42 17.71 15.97 9.98
N LEU A 43 18.47 14.93 9.65
CA LEU A 43 18.32 14.23 8.38
C LEU A 43 17.07 13.33 8.29
N ILE A 44 16.69 12.62 9.36
CA ILE A 44 15.58 11.67 9.35
C ILE A 44 14.23 12.38 9.10
N PRO A 45 13.86 13.45 9.83
CA PRO A 45 12.60 14.15 9.56
C PRO A 45 12.52 14.70 8.14
N THR A 46 13.66 15.07 7.58
CA THR A 46 13.78 15.63 6.23
C THR A 46 13.59 14.59 5.15
N GLY A 47 14.11 13.38 5.37
CA GLY A 47 13.75 12.22 4.56
C GLY A 47 12.23 12.02 4.54
N GLY A 48 11.57 12.07 5.70
CA GLY A 48 10.12 11.99 5.81
C GLY A 48 9.38 13.09 5.05
N LEU A 49 9.84 14.34 5.17
CA LEU A 49 9.27 15.52 4.50
C LEU A 49 9.32 15.41 2.97
N ILE A 50 10.32 14.71 2.42
CA ILE A 50 10.44 14.44 0.98
C ILE A 50 9.59 13.24 0.57
N VAL A 51 9.59 12.17 1.36
CA VAL A 51 8.84 10.95 1.06
C VAL A 51 7.35 11.20 1.02
N ILE A 52 6.79 12.00 1.94
CA ILE A 52 5.35 12.28 2.01
C ILE A 52 4.78 12.83 0.69
N PRO A 53 5.26 13.96 0.11
CA PRO A 53 4.72 14.49 -1.13
C PRO A 53 4.93 13.54 -2.32
N VAL A 54 6.08 12.84 -2.37
CA VAL A 54 6.33 11.83 -3.42
C VAL A 54 5.32 10.69 -3.32
N TYR A 55 5.14 10.13 -2.12
CA TYR A 55 4.14 9.12 -1.84
C TYR A 55 2.74 9.61 -2.21
N LEU A 56 2.33 10.77 -1.71
CA LEU A 56 1.00 11.33 -1.99
C LEU A 56 0.76 11.59 -3.48
N SER A 57 1.80 11.92 -4.26
CA SER A 57 1.72 12.14 -5.70
C SER A 57 1.51 10.84 -6.49
N ARG A 58 2.14 9.73 -6.07
CA ARG A 58 2.10 8.43 -6.77
C ARG A 58 1.17 7.41 -6.14
N ARG A 59 0.60 7.67 -4.96
CA ARG A 59 -0.19 6.69 -4.18
C ARG A 59 -1.35 6.03 -4.95
N ARG A 60 -1.85 6.70 -5.98
CA ARG A 60 -2.95 6.19 -6.81
C ARG A 60 -2.49 5.16 -7.84
N GLU A 61 -1.23 5.20 -8.23
CA GLU A 61 -0.57 4.34 -9.21
C GLU A 61 0.15 3.15 -8.54
N LEU A 62 0.29 3.18 -7.21
CA LEU A 62 0.90 2.08 -6.47
C LEU A 62 0.01 0.83 -6.55
N PRO A 63 0.59 -0.36 -6.80
CA PRO A 63 -0.13 -1.63 -6.75
C PRO A 63 -0.90 -1.74 -5.43
N ARG A 64 -2.17 -2.10 -5.54
CA ARG A 64 -3.03 -2.35 -4.37
C ARG A 64 -3.21 -3.84 -4.23
N GLU A 65 -3.29 -4.29 -2.99
CA GLU A 65 -3.90 -5.59 -2.72
C GLU A 65 -5.32 -5.52 -3.28
N SER A 66 -5.67 -6.43 -4.20
CA SER A 66 -7.01 -6.51 -4.76
C SER A 66 -7.98 -6.75 -3.60
N SER A 67 -8.87 -5.81 -3.35
CA SER A 67 -10.03 -6.03 -2.49
C SER A 67 -10.82 -7.19 -3.07
N THR A 68 -10.78 -8.34 -2.40
CA THR A 68 -11.73 -9.42 -2.61
C THR A 68 -13.09 -8.94 -2.08
N GLU A 69 -13.93 -8.35 -2.94
CA GLU A 69 -15.35 -8.01 -2.70
C GLU A 69 -15.96 -7.58 -4.06
N GLY A 70 -17.09 -8.07 -4.59
CA GLY A 70 -17.99 -9.23 -4.41
C GLY A 70 -18.34 -9.75 -5.84
N GLU A 71 -19.37 -10.50 -6.20
CA GLU A 71 -20.76 -10.69 -5.77
C GLU A 71 -21.30 -11.98 -6.44
N ASP A 72 -22.09 -12.75 -5.70
CA ASP A 72 -23.35 -13.43 -6.06
C ASP A 72 -23.48 -14.27 -7.37
N GLU A 73 -23.55 -15.59 -7.20
CA GLU A 73 -24.55 -16.41 -7.90
C GLU A 73 -25.44 -17.07 -6.84
N GLU A 74 -26.56 -16.42 -6.52
CA GLU A 74 -27.76 -17.11 -6.09
C GLU A 74 -28.21 -18.04 -7.23
N ALA A 75 -28.29 -19.34 -6.95
CA ALA A 75 -29.18 -20.25 -7.66
C ALA A 75 -30.08 -20.90 -6.60
N GLU A 76 -31.29 -20.36 -6.51
CA GLU A 76 -32.45 -20.94 -5.85
C GLU A 76 -32.75 -22.36 -6.36
N GLY A 77 -33.23 -23.23 -5.46
CA GLY A 77 -34.06 -24.42 -5.75
C GLY A 77 -33.31 -25.60 -6.40
N GLU A 78 -33.53 -26.85 -6.03
CA GLU A 78 -34.78 -27.48 -5.61
C GLU A 78 -34.50 -28.58 -4.57
N GLU A 79 -35.18 -28.49 -3.42
CA GLU A 79 -35.55 -29.68 -2.66
C GLU A 79 -36.69 -30.38 -3.41
N GLU A 80 -36.64 -31.71 -3.52
CA GLU A 80 -37.72 -32.66 -3.19
C GLU A 80 -37.20 -34.08 -3.49
N ALA A 81 -36.90 -34.89 -2.48
CA ALA A 81 -37.86 -35.80 -1.82
C ALA A 81 -38.56 -36.72 -2.83
N GLY A 82 -38.20 -38.00 -2.80
CA GLY A 82 -38.84 -39.00 -3.64
C GLY A 82 -40.27 -39.31 -3.21
N GLU A 83 -41.11 -39.67 -4.17
CA GLU A 83 -42.22 -40.58 -3.96
C GLU A 83 -42.53 -41.29 -5.29
N ALA A 84 -42.90 -42.57 -5.17
CA ALA A 84 -43.21 -43.48 -6.26
C ALA A 84 -44.63 -43.27 -6.80
N GLU A 85 -44.88 -43.68 -8.04
CA GLU A 85 -46.07 -44.40 -8.56
C GLU A 85 -45.97 -44.36 -10.11
N ASP A 86 -45.80 -45.50 -10.80
CA ASP A 86 -46.79 -46.52 -11.21
C ASP A 86 -47.48 -46.20 -12.57
N GLY A 87 -47.48 -47.21 -13.46
CA GLY A 87 -48.31 -47.28 -14.69
C GLY A 87 -47.81 -46.45 -15.89
N GLU A 88 -47.89 -46.85 -17.15
CA GLU A 88 -48.57 -47.94 -17.88
C GLU A 88 -47.83 -48.10 -19.24
N ALA A 89 -47.57 -49.34 -19.67
CA ALA A 89 -48.08 -49.99 -20.90
C ALA A 89 -47.86 -49.21 -22.21
N GLU A 90 -47.05 -49.73 -23.15
CA GLU A 90 -47.44 -50.41 -24.41
C GLU A 90 -46.22 -50.20 -25.34
N ASP A 91 -45.80 -51.00 -26.32
CA ASP A 91 -46.20 -52.21 -27.04
C ASP A 91 -44.95 -52.57 -27.91
N ASP A 92 -45.01 -53.69 -28.63
CA ASP A 92 -44.20 -54.03 -29.81
C ASP A 92 -42.96 -54.93 -29.61
N GLY A 93 -43.22 -56.24 -29.55
CA GLY A 93 -42.97 -57.07 -30.74
C GLY A 93 -41.58 -57.73 -30.94
N PHE A 94 -41.61 -59.07 -30.89
CA PHE A 94 -40.97 -60.01 -31.84
C PHE A 94 -39.44 -60.24 -31.78
N THR A 95 -38.96 -61.24 -31.02
CA THR A 95 -38.56 -62.60 -31.47
C THR A 95 -37.92 -63.41 -30.33
#